data_AF-M7AFT4-F1
#
_entry.id   AF-M7AFT4-F1
#
_cell.length_a   1.000
_cell.length_b   1.000
_cell.length_c   1.000
_cell.angle_alpha   90.00
_cell.angle_beta   90.00
_cell.angle_gamma   90.00
#
_symmetry.space_group_name_H-M   'P 1'
#
loop_
_entity.id
_entity.type
_entity.pdbx_description
1 polymer ?
#
loop_
_entity_poly.entity_id
_entity_poly.type
_entity_poly.pdbx_seq_one_letter_code
_entity_poly.pdbx_strand_id
1 'polypeptide(L)'
;MKNTYRLGTIIAEREILFQVGKKKSEIHIKIGKPKLHPDPVIRWYCPLQIIGIGSEKVHGAFGSDSIRAIEMAFQMAGLLLVRDIQKLYNLNWLKPEHLYFPPPNNLEELSKNEIHLQKN
;
A
#
# COMPACT_ATOMS: atom_id res chain seq x y z
N MET A 1 -5.88 -17.02 -2.79
CA MET A 1 -5.36 -16.89 -1.40
C MET A 1 -6.35 -16.04 -0.62
N LYS A 2 -6.78 -16.47 0.58
CA LYS A 2 -7.73 -15.69 1.40
C LYS A 2 -7.11 -14.33 1.75
N ASN A 3 -7.87 -13.26 1.55
CA ASN A 3 -7.47 -11.91 1.93
C ASN A 3 -7.34 -11.86 3.47
N THR A 4 -6.11 -11.78 3.98
CA THR A 4 -5.81 -11.97 5.40
C THR A 4 -6.26 -10.80 6.27
N TYR A 5 -6.40 -9.61 5.67
CA TYR A 5 -6.77 -8.37 6.35
C TYR A 5 -8.15 -7.86 5.92
N ARG A 6 -8.79 -7.08 6.81
CA ARG A 6 -10.04 -6.37 6.53
C ARG A 6 -9.83 -4.87 6.78
N LEU A 7 -10.32 -4.06 5.85
CA LEU A 7 -10.13 -2.60 5.88
C LEU A 7 -10.69 -1.97 7.18
N GLY A 8 -11.90 -2.37 7.60
CA GLY A 8 -12.56 -1.82 8.79
C GLY A 8 -12.99 -0.36 8.60
N THR A 9 -12.97 0.43 9.68
CA THR A 9 -13.27 1.87 9.63
C THR A 9 -12.24 2.59 8.78
N ILE A 10 -12.67 3.33 7.76
CA ILE A 10 -11.78 4.10 6.90
C ILE A 10 -11.46 5.44 7.58
N ILE A 11 -10.19 5.83 7.57
CA ILE A 11 -9.69 7.08 8.17
C ILE A 11 -9.11 8.04 7.14
N ALA A 12 -8.79 7.57 5.93
CA ALA A 12 -8.35 8.41 4.83
C ALA A 12 -8.69 7.74 3.49
N GLU A 13 -9.03 8.56 2.49
CA GLU A 13 -9.30 8.14 1.13
C GLU A 13 -8.61 9.09 0.14
N ARG A 14 -8.22 8.57 -1.02
CA ARG A 14 -7.69 9.37 -2.13
C ARG A 14 -8.11 8.77 -3.46
N GLU A 15 -8.55 9.63 -4.36
CA GLU A 15 -8.82 9.31 -5.74
C GLU A 15 -7.67 9.78 -6.63
N ILE A 16 -7.29 8.96 -7.62
CA ILE A 16 -6.34 9.31 -8.66
C ILE A 16 -6.97 9.00 -10.02
N LEU A 17 -7.16 10.06 -10.80
CA LEU A 17 -7.62 9.99 -12.18
C LEU A 17 -6.46 10.29 -13.11
N PHE A 18 -6.24 9.44 -14.12
CA PHE A 18 -5.20 9.67 -15.11
C PHE A 18 -5.54 9.01 -16.45
N GLN A 19 -4.83 9.45 -17.48
CA GLN A 19 -5.01 8.93 -18.83
C GLN A 19 -3.65 8.61 -19.44
N VAL A 20 -3.53 7.42 -20.04
CA VAL A 20 -2.37 7.02 -20.85
C VAL A 20 -2.87 6.70 -22.25
N GLY A 21 -2.41 7.49 -23.24
CA GLY A 21 -2.95 7.43 -24.59
C GLY A 21 -4.45 7.76 -24.60
N LYS A 22 -5.29 6.80 -25.02
CA LYS A 22 -6.76 6.93 -25.00
C LYS A 22 -7.43 6.28 -23.79
N LYS A 23 -6.67 5.57 -22.94
CA LYS A 23 -7.23 4.83 -21.80
C LYS A 23 -7.26 5.72 -20.57
N LYS A 24 -8.47 6.01 -20.08
CA LYS A 24 -8.70 6.65 -18.79
C LYS A 24 -8.73 5.58 -17.69
N SER A 25 -8.20 5.93 -16.53
CA SER A 25 -8.23 5.08 -15.34
C SER A 25 -8.54 5.89 -14.10
N GLU A 26 -9.23 5.23 -13.19
CA GLU A 26 -9.66 5.72 -11.90
C GLU A 26 -9.16 4.75 -10.84
N ILE A 27 -8.44 5.26 -9.86
CA ILE A 27 -7.91 4.49 -8.74
C ILE A 27 -8.42 5.10 -7.45
N HIS A 28 -8.95 4.23 -6.58
CA HIS A 28 -9.35 4.60 -5.22
C HIS A 28 -8.45 3.95 -4.19
N ILE A 29 -7.88 4.78 -3.33
CA ILE A 29 -6.99 4.37 -2.26
C ILE A 29 -7.73 4.59 -0.96
N LYS A 30 -7.80 3.56 -0.12
CA LYS A 30 -8.48 3.61 1.18
C LYS A 30 -7.54 3.13 2.26
N ILE A 31 -7.45 3.89 3.34
CA ILE A 31 -6.66 3.56 4.52
C ILE A 31 -7.62 3.35 5.69
N GLY A 32 -7.55 2.16 6.27
CA GLY A 32 -8.30 1.77 7.45
C GLY A 32 -7.66 2.28 8.74
N LYS A 33 -8.44 2.31 9.83
CA LYS A 33 -7.97 2.63 11.17
C LYS A 33 -6.89 1.62 11.58
N PRO A 34 -5.73 2.07 12.12
CA PRO A 34 -4.70 1.16 12.61
C PRO A 34 -5.22 0.29 13.76
N LYS A 35 -4.71 -0.94 13.84
CA LYS A 35 -5.14 -1.97 14.79
C LYS A 35 -3.93 -2.69 15.35
N LEU A 36 -4.09 -3.25 16.55
CA LEU A 36 -3.15 -4.22 17.09
C LEU A 36 -3.14 -5.47 16.21
N HIS A 37 -1.93 -5.93 15.88
CA HIS A 37 -1.72 -7.19 15.20
C HIS A 37 -1.78 -8.33 16.23
N PRO A 38 -2.37 -9.51 15.91
CA PRO A 38 -2.38 -10.66 16.82
C PRO A 38 -0.97 -11.17 17.20
N ASP A 39 -0.01 -11.00 16.28
CA ASP A 39 1.40 -11.27 16.55
C ASP A 39 2.02 -10.17 17.43
N PRO A 40 2.48 -10.50 18.65
CA PRO A 40 3.06 -9.53 19.58
C PRO A 40 4.39 -8.94 19.11
N VAL A 41 5.08 -9.54 18.12
CA VAL A 41 6.33 -9.01 17.54
C VAL A 41 6.02 -7.85 16.59
N ILE A 42 4.98 -7.98 15.77
CA ILE A 42 4.56 -6.97 14.79
C ILE A 42 3.86 -5.78 15.47
N ARG A 43 3.11 -6.04 16.54
CA ARG A 43 2.38 -5.07 17.39
C ARG A 43 1.26 -4.31 16.68
N TRP A 44 1.54 -3.50 15.67
CA TRP A 44 0.54 -2.66 14.99
C TRP A 44 0.57 -2.84 13.49
N TYR A 45 -0.61 -2.71 12.88
CA TYR A 45 -0.75 -2.62 11.44
C TYR A 45 -1.84 -1.62 11.05
N CYS A 46 -1.71 -1.05 9.86
CA CYS A 46 -2.68 -0.17 9.23
C CYS A 46 -3.19 -0.82 7.94
N PRO A 47 -4.50 -1.13 7.85
CA PRO A 47 -5.09 -1.69 6.64
C PRO A 47 -5.06 -0.69 5.48
N LEU A 48 -4.69 -1.14 4.29
CA LEU A 48 -4.69 -0.34 3.05
C LEU A 48 -5.35 -1.15 1.93
N GLN A 49 -6.16 -0.50 1.10
CA GLN A 49 -6.66 -1.08 -0.14
C GLN A 49 -6.50 -0.08 -1.29
N ILE A 50 -6.07 -0.58 -2.44
CA ILE A 50 -6.02 0.16 -3.70
C ILE A 50 -6.97 -0.55 -4.66
N ILE A 51 -7.94 0.17 -5.20
CA ILE A 51 -9.01 -0.33 -6.07
C ILE A 51 -8.84 0.29 -7.45
N GLY A 52 -9.08 -0.46 -8.53
CA GLY A 52 -8.91 -0.02 -9.91
C GLY A 52 -7.54 -0.38 -10.50
N ILE A 53 -6.64 -1.00 -9.73
CA ILE A 53 -5.35 -1.48 -10.21
C ILE A 53 -4.78 -2.62 -9.35
N GLY A 54 -3.96 -3.48 -9.95
CA GLY A 54 -3.23 -4.52 -9.23
C GLY A 54 -4.14 -5.64 -8.68
N SER A 55 -3.81 -6.16 -7.50
CA SER A 55 -4.54 -7.29 -6.90
C SER A 55 -5.79 -6.90 -6.11
N GLU A 56 -6.00 -5.60 -5.86
CA GLU A 56 -7.10 -5.03 -5.05
C GLU A 56 -7.33 -5.63 -3.66
N LYS A 57 -6.40 -6.45 -3.16
CA LYS A 57 -6.45 -7.06 -1.84
C LYS A 57 -6.23 -6.00 -0.74
N VAL A 58 -6.59 -6.36 0.49
CA VAL A 58 -6.30 -5.51 1.64
C VAL A 58 -4.89 -5.88 2.14
N HIS A 59 -4.01 -4.88 2.16
CA HIS A 59 -2.66 -4.99 2.70
C HIS A 59 -2.65 -4.56 4.17
N GLY A 60 -1.72 -5.10 4.95
CA GLY A 60 -1.41 -4.62 6.29
C GLY A 60 -0.03 -3.97 6.30
N ALA A 61 0.04 -2.66 6.53
CA ALA A 61 1.30 -1.95 6.69
C ALA A 61 1.68 -1.91 8.19
N PHE A 62 2.84 -2.46 8.55
CA PHE A 62 3.21 -2.70 9.94
C PHE A 62 4.01 -1.55 10.55
N GLY A 63 3.87 -1.32 11.85
CA GLY A 63 4.65 -0.33 12.57
C GLY A 63 4.81 -0.69 14.04
N SER A 64 5.81 -0.09 14.69
CA SER A 64 6.03 -0.23 16.14
C SER A 64 4.86 0.29 16.98
N ASP A 65 4.16 1.30 16.44
CA ASP A 65 2.96 1.90 17.00
C ASP A 65 1.96 2.26 15.90
N SER A 66 0.81 2.80 16.32
CA SER A 66 -0.26 3.19 15.40
C SER A 66 0.12 4.32 14.42
N ILE A 67 0.98 5.25 14.83
CA ILE A 67 1.40 6.39 14.00
C ILE A 67 2.36 5.88 12.91
N ARG A 68 3.35 5.07 13.31
CA ARG A 68 4.28 4.44 12.37
C ARG A 68 3.55 3.53 11.39
N ALA A 69 2.54 2.78 11.84
CA ALA A 69 1.74 1.94 10.94
C ALA A 69 0.98 2.77 9.89
N ILE A 70 0.46 3.94 10.26
CA ILE A 70 -0.17 4.88 9.31
C ILE A 70 0.86 5.41 8.31
N GLU A 71 2.04 5.84 8.76
CA GLU A 71 3.12 6.30 7.88
C GLU A 71 3.53 5.20 6.88
N MET A 72 3.65 3.96 7.34
CA MET A 72 3.95 2.80 6.49
C MET A 72 2.84 2.52 5.49
N ALA A 73 1.56 2.73 5.85
CA ALA A 73 0.46 2.59 4.88
C ALA A 73 0.57 3.60 3.74
N PHE A 74 0.96 4.85 4.03
CA PHE A 74 1.19 5.86 2.98
C PHE A 74 2.37 5.50 2.08
N GLN A 75 3.50 5.08 2.65
CA GLN A 75 4.68 4.66 1.87
C GLN A 75 4.37 3.43 1.00
N MET A 76 3.67 2.45 1.57
CA MET A 76 3.24 1.24 0.85
C MET A 76 2.28 1.59 -0.29
N ALA A 77 1.33 2.51 -0.08
CA ALA A 77 0.41 2.96 -1.13
C ALA A 77 1.18 3.52 -2.33
N GLY A 78 2.14 4.43 -2.09
CA GLY A 78 2.99 4.98 -3.15
C GLY A 78 3.73 3.91 -3.94
N LEU A 79 4.39 2.97 -3.24
CA LEU A 79 5.15 1.90 -3.89
C LEU A 79 4.29 0.96 -4.74
N LEU A 80 3.15 0.53 -4.19
CA LEU A 80 2.24 -0.37 -4.89
C LEU A 80 1.67 0.30 -6.15
N LEU A 81 1.26 1.57 -6.05
CA LEU A 81 0.73 2.33 -7.19
C LEU A 81 1.76 2.51 -8.29
N VAL A 82 2.98 2.93 -7.94
CA VAL A 82 4.05 3.16 -8.91
C VAL A 82 4.37 1.87 -9.65
N ARG A 83 4.53 0.76 -8.92
CA ARG A 83 4.76 -0.57 -9.48
C ARG A 83 3.62 -1.01 -10.40
N ASP A 84 2.38 -0.88 -9.95
CA ASP A 84 1.22 -1.43 -10.65
C ASP A 84 0.86 -0.59 -11.88
N ILE A 85 1.02 0.75 -11.84
CA ILE A 85 0.90 1.63 -13.01
C ILE A 85 2.00 1.34 -14.02
N GLN A 86 3.25 1.20 -13.56
CA GLN A 86 4.38 0.85 -14.43
C GLN A 86 4.11 -0.45 -15.19
N LYS A 87 3.64 -1.48 -14.47
CA LYS A 87 3.31 -2.79 -15.05
C LYS A 87 2.10 -2.72 -16.00
N LEU A 88 1.04 -2.01 -15.62
CA LEU A 88 -0.20 -1.96 -16.41
C LEU A 88 0.00 -1.23 -17.75
N TYR A 89 0.85 -0.21 -17.78
CA TYR A 89 1.04 0.66 -18.95
C TYR A 89 2.40 0.49 -19.63
N ASN A 90 3.24 -0.43 -19.14
CA ASN A 90 4.60 -0.64 -19.63
C ASN A 90 5.40 0.68 -19.69
N LEU A 91 5.34 1.45 -18.60
CA LEU A 91 6.00 2.75 -18.49
C LEU A 91 7.41 2.61 -17.93
N ASN A 92 8.26 3.60 -18.22
CA ASN A 92 9.54 3.78 -17.56
C ASN A 92 9.55 5.15 -16.87
N TRP A 93 9.72 5.17 -15.55
CA TRP A 93 9.86 6.40 -14.80
C TRP A 93 11.26 6.97 -15.00
N LEU A 94 11.37 8.21 -15.50
CA LEU A 94 12.66 8.86 -15.76
C LEU A 94 13.36 9.36 -14.48
N LYS A 95 12.62 9.43 -13.38
CA LYS A 95 13.07 9.76 -12.03
C LYS A 95 12.30 8.88 -11.04
N PRO A 96 12.78 8.72 -9.79
CA PRO A 96 11.99 8.09 -8.74
C PRO A 96 10.63 8.80 -8.62
N GLU A 97 9.56 8.03 -8.78
CA GLU A 97 8.19 8.53 -8.67
C GLU A 97 7.54 7.92 -7.43
N HIS A 98 6.75 8.74 -6.74
CA HIS A 98 6.04 8.36 -5.51
C HIS A 98 4.57 8.80 -5.52
N LEU A 99 4.09 9.47 -6.58
CA LEU A 99 2.70 9.91 -6.76
C LEU A 99 2.20 10.74 -5.56
N TYR A 100 3.07 11.61 -5.06
CA TYR A 100 2.85 12.44 -3.86
C TYR A 100 2.69 11.67 -2.55
N PHE A 101 3.00 10.37 -2.53
CA PHE A 101 3.17 9.63 -1.27
C PHE A 101 4.57 9.85 -0.71
N PRO A 102 4.74 9.73 0.61
CA PRO A 102 6.07 9.75 1.22
C PRO A 102 6.96 8.67 0.61
N PRO A 103 8.23 8.96 0.28
CA PRO A 103 9.16 7.94 -0.16
C PRO A 103 9.40 6.93 0.97
N PRO A 104 9.71 5.66 0.66
CA PRO A 104 10.12 4.72 1.69
C PRO A 104 11.46 5.15 2.30
N ASN A 105 11.53 5.24 3.62
CA ASN A 105 12.80 5.54 4.29
C ASN A 105 13.79 4.36 4.22
N ASN A 106 13.31 3.13 3.97
CA ASN A 106 14.16 1.93 3.78
C ASN A 106 13.43 0.83 2.97
N LEU A 107 13.86 0.57 1.74
CA LEU A 107 13.29 -0.48 0.86
C LEU A 107 13.44 -1.90 1.45
N GLU A 108 14.44 -2.13 2.30
CA GLU A 108 14.65 -3.43 2.95
C GLU A 108 13.59 -3.75 4.02
N GLU A 109 13.07 -2.76 4.75
CA GLU A 109 12.06 -3.01 5.79
C GLU A 109 10.74 -3.47 5.19
N LEU A 110 10.33 -2.90 4.04
CA LEU A 110 9.06 -3.22 3.41
C LEU A 110 9.04 -4.61 2.76
N SER A 111 10.18 -5.05 2.20
CA SER A 111 10.34 -6.38 1.61
C SER A 111 10.52 -7.48 2.67
N LYS A 112 11.26 -7.22 3.77
CA LYS A 112 11.38 -8.16 4.89
C LYS A 112 10.02 -8.47 5.51
N ASN A 113 9.12 -7.48 5.57
CA ASN A 113 7.79 -7.61 6.13
C ASN A 113 6.81 -8.46 5.28
N GLU A 114 6.92 -8.46 3.95
CA GLU A 114 6.12 -9.37 3.10
C GLU A 114 6.70 -10.81 3.05
N ILE A 115 8.03 -10.97 3.14
CA ILE A 115 8.70 -12.26 3.00
C ILE A 115 8.65 -13.09 4.30
N HIS A 116 8.73 -12.47 5.48
CA HIS A 116 8.64 -13.21 6.75
C HIS A 116 7.24 -13.82 7.01
N LEU A 117 6.19 -13.27 6.40
CA LEU A 117 4.81 -13.77 6.53
C LEU A 117 4.41 -14.81 5.48
N GLN A 118 5.27 -15.10 4.48
CA GLN A 118 5.03 -16.16 3.50
C GLN A 118 5.76 -17.47 3.82
N LYS A 119 6.58 -17.49 4.88
CA LYS A 119 7.40 -18.64 5.28
C LYS A 119 6.93 -19.37 6.55
N ASN A 120 5.81 -18.96 7.13
CA ASN A 120 5.15 -19.65 8.25
C ASN A 120 3.74 -20.07 7.87
#